data_AF-A0A4Q3J0U9-F1
#
_entry.id   AF-A0A4Q3J0U9-F1
#
_cell.length_a   1.000
_cell.length_b   1.000
_cell.length_c   1.000
_cell.angle_alpha   90.00
_cell.angle_beta   90.00
_cell.angle_gamma   90.00
#
_symmetry.space_group_name_H-M   'P 1'
#
loop_
_entity.id
_entity.type
_entity.pdbx_description
1 polymer ?
#
loop_
_entity_poly.entity_id
_entity_poly.type
_entity_poly.pdbx_seq_one_letter_code
_entity_poly.pdbx_strand_id
1 'polypeptide(L)'
;FGIRQFVPGTSGWAAGDGRRLQEIRGTPAFLALVCYEAVFPNDIGDATRAEFILNITNDAWFDSSIGPAQHAHHARIRSVETGLPMLRASNTGTTIVTDPLGRITARLDEQQVAAVDIVPHHRLDGPTLYTMLGDWPFWVASVLALLLGWFGHRRERATRA
;
A
#
# COMPACT_ATOMS: atom_id res chain seq x y z
N PHE A 1 16.79 38.75 -0.34
CA PHE A 1 15.59 39.23 0.36
C PHE A 1 14.37 38.73 -0.40
N GLY A 2 13.39 38.15 0.28
CA GLY A 2 12.20 37.54 -0.34
C GLY A 2 11.64 36.43 0.54
N ILE A 3 10.32 36.21 0.46
CA ILE A 3 9.68 35.07 1.12
C ILE A 3 10.24 33.80 0.48
N ARG A 4 10.93 32.97 1.28
CA ARG A 4 11.55 31.73 0.79
C ARG A 4 10.62 30.52 0.88
N GLN A 5 9.58 30.59 1.72
CA GLN A 5 8.73 29.46 2.05
C GLN A 5 7.43 29.94 2.73
N PHE A 6 6.28 29.41 2.31
CA PHE A 6 4.95 29.72 2.85
C PHE A 6 4.38 28.63 3.76
N VAL A 7 4.98 27.44 3.78
CA VAL A 7 4.53 26.26 4.52
C VAL A 7 5.70 25.73 5.37
N PRO A 8 5.56 25.43 6.67
CA PRO A 8 6.65 24.90 7.50
C PRO A 8 7.27 23.62 6.92
N GLY A 9 8.58 23.37 7.16
CA GLY A 9 9.25 22.14 6.70
C GLY A 9 10.66 22.31 6.15
N THR A 10 11.34 21.20 5.84
CA THR A 10 12.60 21.19 5.08
C THR A 10 12.29 21.10 3.60
N SER A 11 12.79 22.05 2.79
CA SER A 11 12.60 22.06 1.33
C SER A 11 11.12 22.08 0.89
N GLY A 12 10.23 22.69 1.68
CA GLY A 12 8.83 22.90 1.32
C GLY A 12 7.82 21.83 1.77
N TRP A 13 8.23 20.83 2.58
CA TRP A 13 7.34 19.76 3.05
C TRP A 13 7.40 19.58 4.57
N ALA A 14 6.25 19.35 5.20
CA ALA A 14 6.12 18.86 6.58
C ALA A 14 5.25 17.60 6.61
N ALA A 15 5.48 16.74 7.60
CA ALA A 15 4.65 15.56 7.82
C ALA A 15 3.21 15.96 8.15
N GLY A 16 2.25 15.19 7.65
CA GLY A 16 0.85 15.30 8.04
C GLY A 16 0.62 14.87 9.49
N ASP A 17 -0.56 15.16 10.02
CA ASP A 17 -0.93 14.81 11.40
C ASP A 17 -1.52 13.39 11.55
N GLY A 18 -1.67 12.66 10.45
CA GLY A 18 -2.13 11.28 10.39
C GLY A 18 -3.02 10.99 9.17
N ARG A 19 -3.23 9.71 8.86
CA ARG A 19 -4.14 9.29 7.78
C ARG A 19 -5.58 9.22 8.29
N ARG A 20 -6.52 9.73 7.51
CA ARG A 20 -7.95 9.84 7.89
C ARG A 20 -8.84 9.31 6.79
N LEU A 21 -9.96 8.71 7.19
CA LEU A 21 -11.05 8.38 6.28
C LEU A 21 -11.57 9.67 5.62
N GLN A 22 -11.68 9.64 4.31
CA GLN A 22 -12.21 10.74 3.53
C GLN A 22 -13.70 10.50 3.27
N GLU A 23 -14.53 11.45 3.68
CA GLU A 23 -15.99 11.42 3.49
C GLU A 23 -16.40 12.65 2.66
N ILE A 24 -16.39 12.49 1.34
CA ILE A 24 -16.80 13.54 0.41
C ILE A 24 -18.25 13.28 0.00
N ARG A 25 -19.11 14.30 0.08
CA ARG A 25 -20.52 14.19 -0.28
C ARG A 25 -20.66 13.70 -1.74
N GLY A 26 -21.37 12.58 -1.93
CA GLY A 26 -21.60 11.99 -3.24
C GLY A 26 -20.58 10.92 -3.66
N THR A 27 -19.61 10.61 -2.81
CA THR A 27 -18.58 9.58 -3.06
C THR A 27 -18.57 8.58 -1.91
N PRO A 28 -18.35 7.27 -2.17
CA PRO A 28 -18.10 6.30 -1.10
C PRO A 28 -16.89 6.74 -0.24
N ALA A 29 -16.91 6.42 1.06
CA ALA A 29 -15.81 6.79 1.94
C ALA A 29 -14.52 6.06 1.54
N PHE A 30 -13.36 6.73 1.60
CA PHE A 30 -12.12 6.14 1.10
C PHE A 30 -10.89 6.51 1.93
N LEU A 31 -9.84 5.70 1.80
CA LEU A 31 -8.51 6.00 2.32
C LEU A 31 -7.67 6.61 1.21
N ALA A 32 -7.07 7.78 1.46
CA ALA A 32 -6.17 8.43 0.53
C ALA A 32 -4.71 8.12 0.88
N LEU A 33 -3.97 7.58 -0.09
CA LEU A 33 -2.54 7.26 0.02
C LEU A 33 -1.77 8.05 -1.03
N VAL A 34 -0.81 8.86 -0.60
CA VAL A 34 0.02 9.68 -1.51
C VAL A 34 1.31 8.94 -1.85
N CYS A 35 1.51 8.67 -3.13
CA CYS A 35 2.74 8.12 -3.68
C CYS A 35 3.17 6.85 -2.91
N TYR A 36 4.34 6.92 -2.26
CA TYR A 36 5.02 5.83 -1.57
C TYR A 36 4.29 5.33 -0.31
N GLU A 37 3.32 6.06 0.21
CA GLU A 37 2.52 5.64 1.36
C GLU A 37 1.82 4.29 1.16
N ALA A 38 1.58 3.90 -0.10
CA ALA A 38 0.94 2.64 -0.47
C ALA A 38 1.85 1.41 -0.33
N VAL A 39 3.18 1.57 -0.24
CA VAL A 39 4.08 0.41 -0.07
C VAL A 39 4.15 -0.09 1.37
N PHE A 40 3.68 0.70 2.34
CA PHE A 40 3.70 0.36 3.76
C PHE A 40 2.38 -0.27 4.24
N PRO A 41 2.36 -1.52 4.75
CA PRO A 41 1.14 -2.23 5.11
C PRO A 41 0.38 -1.61 6.29
N ASN A 42 1.10 -1.31 7.37
CA ASN A 42 0.50 -1.01 8.67
C ASN A 42 0.13 0.46 8.88
N ASP A 43 0.27 1.31 7.86
CA ASP A 43 0.13 2.75 8.01
C ASP A 43 -1.02 3.35 7.19
N ILE A 44 -1.94 2.56 6.64
CA ILE A 44 -2.95 3.08 5.69
C ILE A 44 -4.14 3.85 6.31
N GLY A 45 -4.27 3.86 7.63
CA GLY A 45 -5.42 4.42 8.36
C GLY A 45 -6.51 3.39 8.69
N ASP A 46 -7.63 3.85 9.27
CA ASP A 46 -8.75 2.99 9.66
C ASP A 46 -9.60 2.56 8.44
N ALA A 47 -9.43 1.31 8.03
CA ALA A 47 -10.14 0.70 6.91
C ALA A 47 -11.57 0.25 7.25
N THR A 48 -11.99 0.29 8.52
CA THR A 48 -13.27 -0.31 8.98
C THR A 48 -14.48 0.22 8.21
N ARG A 49 -14.49 1.52 7.92
CA ARG A 49 -15.57 2.23 7.20
C ARG A 49 -15.21 2.62 5.77
N ALA A 50 -14.00 2.27 5.30
CA ALA A 50 -13.59 2.58 3.95
C ALA A 50 -14.27 1.63 2.96
N GLU A 51 -14.59 2.15 1.77
CA GLU A 51 -15.16 1.40 0.66
C GLU A 51 -14.13 1.14 -0.45
N PHE A 52 -13.10 1.98 -0.55
CA PHE A 52 -11.96 1.79 -1.44
C PHE A 52 -10.71 2.54 -0.97
N ILE A 53 -9.58 2.24 -1.60
CA ILE A 53 -8.32 2.96 -1.44
C ILE A 53 -8.08 3.81 -2.68
N LEU A 54 -7.81 5.10 -2.49
CA LEU A 54 -7.34 6.00 -3.53
C LEU A 54 -5.84 6.20 -3.37
N ASN A 55 -5.06 5.79 -4.37
CA ASN A 55 -3.63 6.06 -4.42
C ASN A 55 -3.32 7.07 -5.52
N ILE A 56 -2.83 8.26 -5.14
CA ILE A 56 -2.44 9.32 -6.08
C ILE A 56 -0.92 9.41 -6.08
N THR A 57 -0.29 9.23 -7.24
CA THR A 57 1.18 9.12 -7.32
C THR A 57 1.75 9.83 -8.55
N ASN A 58 3.00 10.24 -8.43
CA ASN A 58 3.79 10.70 -9.57
C ASN A 58 5.01 9.79 -9.67
N ASP A 59 4.97 8.83 -10.59
CA ASP A 59 6.09 7.90 -10.80
C ASP A 59 7.12 8.41 -11.81
N ALA A 60 7.06 9.68 -12.25
CA ALA A 60 8.02 10.27 -13.20
C ALA A 60 9.48 10.19 -12.72
N TRP A 61 9.68 10.09 -11.41
CA TRP A 61 10.99 9.85 -10.79
C TRP A 61 11.63 8.51 -11.19
N PHE A 62 10.82 7.56 -11.65
CA PHE A 62 11.21 6.20 -12.00
C PHE A 62 11.04 5.89 -13.50
N ASP A 63 10.70 6.87 -14.32
CA ASP A 63 10.50 6.68 -15.76
C ASP A 63 11.68 5.93 -16.39
N SER A 64 11.39 5.07 -17.36
CA SER A 64 12.38 4.21 -18.05
C SER A 64 13.07 3.17 -17.15
N SER A 65 12.50 2.86 -15.98
CA SER A 65 12.96 1.79 -15.09
C SER A 65 11.83 0.81 -14.75
N ILE A 66 12.14 -0.24 -14.01
CA ILE A 66 11.13 -1.17 -13.47
C ILE A 66 10.36 -0.59 -12.27
N GLY A 67 10.76 0.59 -11.78
CA GLY A 67 10.24 1.22 -10.57
C GLY A 67 8.73 1.43 -10.57
N PRO A 68 8.09 2.00 -11.62
CA PRO A 68 6.64 2.22 -11.62
C PRO A 68 5.86 0.91 -11.54
N ALA A 69 6.31 -0.13 -12.25
CA ALA A 69 5.70 -1.46 -12.20
C ALA A 69 5.83 -2.10 -10.80
N GLN A 70 6.99 -2.00 -10.16
CA GLN A 70 7.20 -2.49 -8.78
C GLN A 70 6.35 -1.71 -7.76
N HIS A 71 6.30 -0.39 -7.90
CA HIS A 71 5.52 0.49 -7.03
C HIS A 71 4.02 0.18 -7.14
N ALA A 72 3.49 0.04 -8.37
CA ALA A 72 2.10 -0.35 -8.61
C ALA A 72 1.79 -1.76 -8.07
N HIS A 73 2.73 -2.70 -8.20
CA HIS A 73 2.59 -4.04 -7.64
C HIS A 73 2.48 -4.02 -6.11
N HIS A 74 3.37 -3.31 -5.42
CA HIS A 74 3.31 -3.17 -3.96
C HIS A 74 2.04 -2.46 -3.50
N ALA A 75 1.61 -1.40 -4.19
CA ALA A 75 0.38 -0.70 -3.88
C ALA A 75 -0.83 -1.66 -3.95
N ARG A 76 -0.95 -2.45 -5.02
CA ARG A 76 -2.00 -3.45 -5.20
C ARG A 76 -2.13 -4.44 -4.02
N ILE A 77 -1.03 -4.78 -3.33
CA ILE A 77 -1.07 -5.71 -2.19
C ILE A 77 -1.97 -5.17 -1.07
N ARG A 78 -2.04 -3.84 -0.90
CA ARG A 78 -2.95 -3.22 0.08
C ARG A 78 -4.41 -3.61 -0.15
N SER A 79 -4.82 -3.84 -1.39
CA SER A 79 -6.18 -4.33 -1.67
C SER A 79 -6.43 -5.69 -1.04
N VAL A 80 -5.50 -6.63 -1.24
CA VAL A 80 -5.60 -8.01 -0.72
C VAL A 80 -5.57 -8.02 0.81
N GLU A 81 -4.72 -7.19 1.40
CA GLU A 81 -4.55 -7.09 2.85
C GLU A 81 -5.78 -6.50 3.56
N THR A 82 -6.49 -5.58 2.90
CA THR A 82 -7.60 -4.84 3.52
C THR A 82 -8.96 -5.35 3.09
N GLY A 83 -9.03 -6.11 1.99
CA GLY A 83 -10.30 -6.43 1.35
C GLY A 83 -10.96 -5.19 0.73
N LEU A 84 -10.18 -4.15 0.40
CA LEU A 84 -10.67 -2.95 -0.29
C LEU A 84 -10.18 -2.95 -1.74
N PRO A 85 -11.00 -2.55 -2.71
CA PRO A 85 -10.52 -2.25 -4.05
C PRO A 85 -9.66 -0.99 -4.04
N MET A 86 -8.74 -0.88 -5.01
CA MET A 86 -7.88 0.29 -5.16
C MET A 86 -8.12 0.99 -6.50
N LEU A 87 -8.17 2.31 -6.45
CA LEU A 87 -8.01 3.20 -7.59
C LEU A 87 -6.63 3.84 -7.48
N ARG A 88 -5.69 3.47 -8.35
CA ARG A 88 -4.37 4.09 -8.43
C ARG A 88 -4.30 5.00 -9.65
N ALA A 89 -4.18 6.29 -9.42
CA ALA A 89 -3.96 7.30 -10.46
C ALA A 89 -2.49 7.75 -10.45
N SER A 90 -1.75 7.42 -11.50
CA SER A 90 -0.36 7.83 -11.70
C SER A 90 -0.24 8.85 -12.83
N ASN A 91 0.72 9.77 -12.71
CA ASN A 91 1.04 10.76 -13.73
C ASN A 91 1.65 10.12 -15.00
N THR A 92 2.91 9.66 -14.94
CA THR A 92 3.58 8.95 -16.05
C THR A 92 3.66 7.45 -15.82
N GLY A 93 3.42 6.98 -14.60
CA GLY A 93 3.54 5.57 -14.25
C GLY A 93 2.27 4.76 -14.54
N THR A 94 2.26 3.53 -14.03
CA THR A 94 1.11 2.63 -14.23
C THR A 94 -0.09 3.11 -13.41
N THR A 95 -1.18 3.44 -14.10
CA THR A 95 -2.52 3.64 -13.53
C THR A 95 -3.27 2.31 -13.54
N ILE A 96 -3.80 1.88 -12.39
CA ILE A 96 -4.55 0.62 -12.26
C ILE A 96 -5.78 0.78 -11.40
N VAL A 97 -6.77 -0.06 -11.68
CA VAL A 97 -7.90 -0.33 -10.78
C VAL A 97 -7.87 -1.80 -10.40
N THR A 98 -8.09 -2.07 -9.12
CA THR A 98 -8.09 -3.44 -8.60
C THR A 98 -9.40 -3.78 -7.91
N ASP A 99 -9.78 -5.06 -7.98
CA ASP A 99 -10.78 -5.62 -7.07
C ASP A 99 -10.18 -5.80 -5.64
N PRO A 100 -11.01 -6.13 -4.63
CA PRO A 100 -10.52 -6.40 -3.27
C PRO A 100 -9.55 -7.57 -3.12
N LEU A 101 -9.49 -8.43 -4.13
CA LEU A 101 -8.58 -9.59 -4.18
C LEU A 101 -7.31 -9.24 -4.97
N GLY A 102 -7.13 -7.94 -5.25
CA GLY A 102 -5.99 -7.38 -5.95
C GLY A 102 -6.00 -7.66 -7.45
N ARG A 103 -7.03 -8.26 -8.07
CA ARG A 103 -7.02 -8.46 -9.52
C ARG A 103 -7.12 -7.12 -10.22
N ILE A 104 -6.26 -6.89 -11.23
CA ILE A 104 -6.30 -5.68 -12.03
C ILE A 104 -7.51 -5.78 -12.97
N THR A 105 -8.45 -4.85 -12.82
CA THR A 105 -9.71 -4.81 -13.58
C THR A 105 -9.72 -3.68 -14.62
N ALA A 106 -8.88 -2.67 -14.45
CA ALA A 106 -8.53 -1.70 -15.49
C ALA A 106 -7.05 -1.29 -15.35
N ARG A 107 -6.41 -0.95 -16.47
CA ARG A 107 -5.02 -0.51 -16.54
C ARG A 107 -4.85 0.50 -17.67
N LEU A 108 -4.06 1.53 -17.42
CA LEU A 108 -3.44 2.35 -18.46
C LEU A 108 -1.94 2.13 -18.43
N ASP A 109 -1.33 2.09 -19.60
CA ASP A 109 0.10 1.96 -19.72
C ASP A 109 0.82 3.27 -19.40
N GLU A 110 2.10 3.14 -19.09
CA GLU A 110 2.97 4.25 -18.71
C GLU A 110 3.09 5.26 -19.86
N GLN A 111 3.29 6.53 -19.50
CA GLN A 111 3.52 7.65 -20.43
C GLN A 111 2.40 7.88 -21.46
N GLN A 112 1.17 7.46 -21.13
CA GLN A 112 -0.01 7.71 -21.96
C GLN A 112 -0.91 8.78 -21.35
N VAL A 113 -1.37 9.72 -22.18
CA VAL A 113 -2.44 10.65 -21.82
C VAL A 113 -3.77 9.93 -22.03
N ALA A 114 -4.35 9.42 -20.96
CA ALA A 114 -5.60 8.67 -20.99
C ALA A 114 -6.38 8.83 -19.68
N ALA A 115 -7.63 8.40 -19.70
CA ALA A 115 -8.52 8.41 -18.54
C ALA A 115 -9.25 7.07 -18.42
N VAL A 116 -9.56 6.68 -17.18
CA VAL A 116 -10.42 5.55 -16.87
C VAL A 116 -11.66 6.08 -16.17
N ASP A 117 -12.83 5.81 -16.74
CA ASP A 117 -14.13 6.06 -16.11
C ASP A 117 -14.68 4.73 -15.59
N ILE A 118 -14.76 4.59 -14.26
CA ILE A 118 -15.15 3.35 -13.61
C ILE A 118 -15.73 3.60 -12.22
N VAL A 119 -16.70 2.76 -11.84
CA VAL A 119 -17.20 2.68 -10.46
C VAL A 119 -16.32 1.71 -9.68
N PRO A 120 -15.81 2.08 -8.49
CA PRO A 120 -15.04 1.17 -7.66
C PRO A 120 -15.80 -0.13 -7.40
N HIS A 121 -15.06 -1.23 -7.32
CA HIS A 121 -15.66 -2.50 -6.91
C HIS A 121 -16.20 -2.39 -5.47
N HIS A 122 -17.01 -3.34 -5.04
CA HIS A 122 -17.40 -3.43 -3.63
C HIS A 122 -16.24 -3.99 -2.81
N ARG A 123 -16.07 -3.51 -1.58
CA ARG A 123 -15.21 -4.13 -0.56
C ARG A 123 -15.67 -5.56 -0.23
N LEU A 124 -14.79 -6.34 0.39
CA LEU A 124 -15.18 -7.62 0.99
C LEU A 124 -16.06 -7.41 2.21
N ASP A 125 -16.91 -8.41 2.46
CA ASP A 125 -17.70 -8.52 3.68
C ASP A 125 -16.80 -8.90 4.86
N GLY A 126 -16.67 -7.98 5.82
CA GLY A 126 -15.87 -8.19 7.03
C GLY A 126 -14.36 -7.99 6.84
N PRO A 127 -13.58 -8.11 7.93
CA PRO A 127 -12.13 -7.94 7.90
C PRO A 127 -11.43 -9.15 7.27
N THR A 128 -10.30 -8.93 6.60
CA THR A 128 -9.45 -10.02 6.14
C THR A 128 -8.66 -10.62 7.30
N LEU A 129 -8.09 -11.83 7.10
CA LEU A 129 -7.17 -12.43 8.07
C LEU A 129 -5.97 -11.53 8.36
N TYR A 130 -5.46 -10.81 7.36
CA TYR A 130 -4.34 -9.90 7.56
C TYR A 130 -4.75 -8.68 8.38
N THR A 131 -5.93 -8.12 8.15
CA THR A 131 -6.43 -7.00 8.98
C THR A 131 -6.62 -7.44 10.45
N MET A 132 -6.98 -8.70 10.69
CA MET A 132 -7.17 -9.24 12.05
C MET A 132 -5.86 -9.58 12.76
N LEU A 133 -4.89 -10.17 12.05
CA LEU A 133 -3.68 -10.73 12.64
C LEU A 133 -2.44 -9.84 12.45
N GLY A 134 -2.45 -8.95 11.47
CA GLY A 134 -1.29 -8.19 11.03
C GLY A 134 -0.10 -9.10 10.71
N ASP A 135 1.09 -8.65 11.09
CA ASP A 135 2.34 -9.37 10.85
C ASP A 135 2.64 -10.46 11.91
N TRP A 136 1.75 -10.71 12.87
CA TRP A 136 2.01 -11.67 13.95
C TRP A 136 2.35 -13.09 13.46
N PRO A 137 1.62 -13.67 12.48
CA PRO A 137 1.94 -15.00 11.97
C PRO A 137 3.38 -15.09 11.45
N PHE A 138 3.88 -14.04 10.81
CA PHE A 138 5.26 -13.96 10.33
C PHE A 138 6.24 -13.96 11.50
N TRP A 139 6.05 -13.07 12.48
CA TRP A 139 6.96 -12.98 13.63
C TRP A 139 7.01 -14.27 14.45
N VAL A 140 5.86 -14.91 14.70
CA VAL A 140 5.80 -16.21 15.38
C VAL A 140 6.57 -17.28 14.60
N ALA A 141 6.34 -17.37 13.29
CA ALA A 141 7.05 -18.33 12.44
C ALA A 141 8.56 -18.09 12.42
N SER A 142 9.00 -16.82 12.33
CA SER A 142 10.42 -16.46 12.37
C SER A 142 11.08 -16.86 13.69
N VAL A 143 10.44 -16.58 14.83
CA VAL A 143 10.98 -16.97 16.14
C VAL A 143 11.04 -18.49 16.27
N LEU A 144 10.00 -19.22 15.87
CA LEU A 144 10.01 -20.69 15.90
C LEU A 144 11.12 -21.27 15.01
N ALA A 145 11.30 -20.75 13.79
CA ALA A 145 12.37 -21.18 12.90
C ALA A 145 13.76 -20.96 13.51
N LEU A 146 13.99 -19.81 14.13
CA LEU A 146 15.25 -19.50 14.82
C LEU A 146 15.51 -20.43 16.01
N LEU A 147 14.48 -20.70 16.82
CA LEU A 147 14.58 -21.65 17.94
C LEU A 147 14.91 -23.06 17.45
N LEU A 148 14.19 -23.56 16.44
CA LEU A 148 14.43 -24.87 15.85
C LEU A 148 15.85 -24.99 15.29
N GLY A 149 16.33 -23.96 14.57
CA GLY A 149 17.69 -23.90 14.06
C GLY A 149 18.74 -23.90 15.17
N TRP A 150 18.50 -23.14 16.25
CA TRP A 150 19.40 -23.08 17.40
C TRP A 150 19.48 -24.41 18.16
N PHE A 151 18.33 -25.05 18.42
CA PHE A 151 18.30 -26.37 19.07
C PHE A 151 18.91 -27.46 18.19
N GLY A 152 18.67 -27.42 16.88
CA GLY A 152 19.31 -28.32 15.91
C GLY A 152 20.84 -28.20 15.95
N HIS A 153 21.36 -26.97 15.87
CA HIS A 153 22.80 -26.72 15.92
C HIS A 153 23.44 -27.19 17.24
N ARG A 154 22.76 -27.01 18.37
CA ARG A 154 23.25 -27.49 19.68
C ARG A 154 23.32 -29.01 19.76
N ARG A 155 22.33 -29.72 19.21
CA ARG A 155 22.32 -31.20 19.19
C ARG A 155 23.45 -31.74 18.32
N GLU A 156 23.70 -31.17 17.16
CA GLU A 156 24.81 -31.58 16.28
C GLU A 156 26.18 -31.39 16.96
N ARG A 157 26.40 -30.26 17.64
CA ARG A 157 27.63 -30.04 18.40
C ARG A 157 27.81 -31.06 19.52
N ALA A 158 26.75 -31.38 20.25
CA ALA A 158 26.79 -32.37 21.34
C ALA A 158 27.07 -33.80 20.84
N THR A 159 26.66 -34.14 19.61
CA THR A 159 26.96 -35.46 19.00
C THR A 159 28.36 -35.56 18.37
N ARG A 160 29.04 -34.43 18.15
CA ARG A 160 30.38 -34.36 17.53
C ARG A 160 31.52 -34.18 18.53
N ALA A 161 31.21 -33.92 19.80
CA ALA A 161 32.16 -33.85 20.91
C ALA A 161 32.18 -35.18 21.66
#